data_AF-A0A2V9PK83-F1
#
_entry.id   AF-A0A2V9PK83-F1
#
_cell.length_a   1.000
_cell.length_b   1.000
_cell.length_c   1.000
_cell.angle_alpha   90.00
_cell.angle_beta   90.00
_cell.angle_gamma   90.00
#
_symmetry.space_group_name_H-M   'P 1'
#
loop_
_entity.id
_entity.type
_entity.pdbx_description
1 polymer ?
#
loop_
_entity_poly.entity_id
_entity_poly.type
_entity_poly.pdbx_seq_one_letter_code
_entity_poly.pdbx_strand_id
1 'polypeptide(L)'
;MKRALKIVAIVIGVLIVVVLALPFIVNVNNFRPRIEAELTTALGRKVSIGDLSLSLWSGSLAADDIAIADDPAFGNMPFIRAKSLDVGVEMMPLIFSKTLHI
;
A
#
# COMPACT_ATOMS: atom_id res chain seq x y z
N MET A 1 -33.17 -9.77 25.10
CA MET A 1 -32.54 -8.42 25.05
C MET A 1 -31.08 -8.42 25.54
N LYS A 2 -30.77 -8.83 26.78
CA LYS A 2 -29.40 -8.79 27.33
C LYS A 2 -28.35 -9.64 26.59
N ARG A 3 -28.74 -10.80 26.03
CA ARG A 3 -27.82 -11.68 25.27
C ARG A 3 -27.42 -11.10 23.91
N ALA A 4 -28.37 -10.51 23.18
CA ALA A 4 -28.10 -9.84 21.92
C ALA A 4 -27.16 -8.64 22.11
N LEU A 5 -27.38 -7.84 23.16
CA LEU A 5 -26.50 -6.72 23.50
C LEU A 5 -25.06 -7.17 23.80
N LYS A 6 -24.90 -8.31 24.48
CA LYS A 6 -23.60 -8.90 24.79
C LYS A 6 -22.87 -9.37 23.53
N ILE A 7 -23.59 -10.01 22.61
CA ILE A 7 -23.04 -10.48 21.33
C ILE A 7 -22.60 -9.28 20.48
N VAL A 8 -23.43 -8.24 20.38
CA VAL A 8 -23.10 -7.01 19.64
C VAL A 8 -21.85 -6.35 20.23
N ALA A 9 -21.75 -6.25 21.56
CA ALA A 9 -20.58 -5.68 22.21
C ALA A 9 -19.29 -6.50 21.94
N ILE A 10 -19.38 -7.83 21.94
CA ILE A 10 -18.24 -8.71 21.60
C ILE A 10 -17.83 -8.52 20.14
N VAL A 11 -18.79 -8.50 19.21
CA VAL A 11 -18.51 -8.31 17.78
C VAL A 11 -17.81 -6.97 17.53
N ILE A 12 -18.31 -5.89 18.13
CA ILE A 12 -17.68 -4.56 18.03
C ILE A 12 -16.27 -4.59 18.61
N GLY A 13 -16.09 -5.21 19.78
CA GLY A 13 -14.78 -5.35 20.41
C GLY A 13 -13.76 -6.08 19.52
N VAL A 14 -14.17 -7.18 18.88
CA VAL A 14 -13.32 -7.92 17.94
C VAL A 14 -12.97 -7.08 16.72
N LEU A 15 -13.94 -6.36 16.15
CA LEU A 15 -13.72 -5.47 15.00
C LEU A 15 -12.68 -4.39 15.31
N ILE A 16 -12.78 -3.76 16.48
CA ILE A 16 -11.81 -2.74 16.94
C ILE A 16 -10.41 -3.34 17.05
N VAL A 17 -10.29 -4.53 17.66
CA VAL A 17 -8.99 -5.21 17.80
C VAL A 17 -8.39 -5.54 16.44
N VAL A 18 -9.19 -5.99 15.46
CA VAL A 18 -8.71 -6.26 14.10
C VAL A 18 -8.21 -4.97 13.44
N VAL A 19 -8.96 -3.88 13.50
CA VAL A 19 -8.55 -2.59 12.91
C VAL A 19 -7.26 -2.06 13.54
N LEU A 20 -7.11 -2.19 14.86
CA LEU A 20 -5.89 -1.78 15.55
C LEU A 20 -4.69 -2.70 15.27
N ALA A 21 -4.93 -3.98 14.99
CA ALA A 21 -3.88 -4.95 14.66
C ALA A 21 -3.44 -4.92 13.19
N LEU A 22 -4.31 -4.49 12.26
CA LEU A 22 -4.00 -4.37 10.83
C LEU A 22 -2.68 -3.63 10.53
N PRO A 23 -2.38 -2.43 11.08
CA PRO A 23 -1.12 -1.74 10.80
C PRO A 23 0.12 -2.49 11.31
N PHE A 24 -0.03 -3.37 12.31
CA PHE A 24 1.09 -4.18 12.83
C PHE A 24 1.32 -5.46 12.03
N ILE A 25 0.27 -6.00 11.39
CA ILE A 25 0.33 -7.25 10.61
C ILE A 25 0.64 -6.97 9.13
N VAL A 26 0.12 -5.88 8.58
CA VAL A 26 0.32 -5.46 7.19
C VAL A 26 1.50 -4.50 7.13
N ASN A 27 2.72 -5.04 7.16
CA ASN A 27 3.91 -4.25 6.85
C ASN A 27 3.96 -4.00 5.33
N VAL A 28 3.45 -2.85 4.92
CA VAL A 28 3.32 -2.43 3.51
C VAL A 28 4.69 -2.38 2.81
N ASN A 29 5.77 -2.11 3.55
CA ASN A 29 7.14 -2.12 3.01
C ASN A 29 7.58 -3.52 2.53
N ASN A 30 6.95 -4.62 2.97
CA ASN A 30 7.24 -5.95 2.41
C ASN A 30 6.78 -6.10 0.96
N PHE A 31 5.83 -5.27 0.50
CA PHE A 31 5.36 -5.28 -0.90
C PHE A 31 6.22 -4.39 -1.81
N ARG A 32 7.08 -3.53 -1.23
CA ARG A 32 8.01 -2.67 -1.96
C ARG A 32 8.78 -3.37 -3.08
N PRO A 33 9.55 -4.45 -2.83
CA PRO A 33 10.35 -5.08 -3.88
C PRO A 33 9.49 -5.65 -5.01
N ARG A 34 8.25 -6.05 -4.71
CA ARG A 34 7.32 -6.55 -5.72
C ARG A 34 6.78 -5.42 -6.60
N ILE A 35 6.37 -4.31 -5.99
CA ILE A 35 5.89 -3.13 -6.73
C ILE A 35 7.02 -2.52 -7.57
N GLU A 36 8.23 -2.41 -7.02
CA GLU A 36 9.42 -1.97 -7.76
C GLU A 36 9.69 -2.85 -8.98
N ALA A 37 9.58 -4.17 -8.85
CA ALA A 37 9.79 -5.11 -9.94
C ALA A 37 8.71 -4.99 -11.03
N GLU A 38 7.43 -4.89 -10.65
CA GLU A 38 6.32 -4.71 -11.58
C GLU A 38 6.41 -3.37 -12.31
N LEU A 39 6.71 -2.27 -11.61
CA LEU A 39 6.91 -0.96 -12.23
C LEU A 39 8.15 -0.95 -13.13
N THR A 40 9.25 -1.60 -12.72
CA THR A 40 10.45 -1.70 -13.55
C THR A 40 10.16 -2.45 -14.84
N THR A 41 9.37 -3.52 -14.77
CA THR A 41 8.96 -4.31 -15.93
C THR A 41 8.01 -3.51 -16.84
N ALA A 42 7.04 -2.81 -16.26
CA ALA A 42 6.05 -2.03 -17.02
C ALA A 42 6.65 -0.78 -17.69
N LEU A 43 7.59 -0.10 -17.01
CA LEU A 43 8.21 1.13 -17.49
C LEU A 43 9.49 0.88 -18.30
N GLY A 44 9.98 -0.37 -18.32
CA GLY A 44 11.24 -0.76 -18.96
C GLY A 44 12.47 -0.07 -18.35
N ARG A 45 12.34 0.50 -17.15
CA ARG A 45 13.34 1.33 -16.49
C ARG A 45 13.37 1.04 -15.01
N LYS A 46 14.55 1.05 -14.41
CA LYS A 46 14.72 0.74 -12.98
C LYS A 46 13.97 1.78 -12.14
N VAL A 47 12.97 1.33 -11.40
CA VAL A 47 12.19 2.16 -10.48
C VAL A 47 12.60 1.85 -9.04
N SER A 48 12.96 2.88 -8.29
CA SER A 48 13.23 2.81 -6.86
C SER A 48 12.11 3.53 -6.13
N ILE A 49 11.50 2.88 -5.16
CA ILE A 49 10.44 3.44 -4.31
C ILE A 49 11.02 3.62 -2.92
N GLY A 50 10.67 4.69 -2.19
CA GLY A 50 11.07 4.88 -0.80
C GLY A 50 10.17 4.09 0.16
N ASP A 51 9.67 4.78 1.18
CA ASP A 51 8.74 4.18 2.14
C ASP A 51 7.33 4.09 1.55
N LEU A 52 6.65 2.97 1.79
CA LEU A 52 5.25 2.75 1.43
C LEU A 52 4.40 2.86 2.70
N SER A 53 3.42 3.75 2.67
CA SER A 53 2.42 3.87 3.73
C SER A 53 1.04 3.59 3.17
N LEU A 54 0.27 2.75 3.86
CA LEU A 54 -1.10 2.44 3.49
C LEU A 54 -2.04 3.13 4.47
N SER A 55 -2.82 4.06 3.96
CA SER A 55 -3.85 4.74 4.74
C SER A 55 -5.14 3.94 4.66
N LEU A 56 -5.45 3.20 5.73
CA LEU A 56 -6.70 2.46 5.86
C LEU A 56 -7.94 3.37 5.90
N TRP A 57 -7.77 4.62 6.34
CA TRP A 57 -8.85 5.60 6.47
C TRP A 57 -9.28 6.19 5.12
N SER A 58 -8.33 6.47 4.23
CA SER A 58 -8.60 6.99 2.89
C SER A 58 -8.67 5.89 1.82
N GLY A 59 -8.21 4.68 2.14
CA GLY A 59 -8.05 3.62 1.15
C GLY A 59 -7.00 3.94 0.10
N SER A 60 -5.96 4.70 0.47
CA SER A 60 -4.87 5.06 -0.43
C SER A 60 -3.57 4.36 -0.05
N LEU A 61 -2.79 4.01 -1.06
CA LEU A 61 -1.40 3.61 -0.92
C LEU A 61 -0.54 4.81 -1.30
N ALA A 62 0.16 5.37 -0.33
CA ALA A 62 1.13 6.42 -0.54
C ALA A 62 2.52 5.80 -0.66
N ALA A 63 3.25 6.21 -1.68
CA ALA A 63 4.64 5.86 -1.91
C ALA A 63 5.48 7.14 -1.85
N ASP A 64 6.40 7.20 -0.89
CA ASP A 64 7.32 8.31 -0.73
C ASP A 64 8.60 8.11 -1.55
N ASP A 65 9.19 9.22 -1.98
CA ASP A 65 10.50 9.29 -2.63
C ASP A 65 10.68 8.31 -3.82
N ILE A 66 9.76 8.40 -4.79
CA ILE A 66 9.83 7.62 -6.02
C ILE A 66 10.89 8.22 -6.94
N ALA A 67 11.85 7.40 -7.35
CA ALA A 67 12.85 7.74 -8.35
C ALA A 67 12.82 6.75 -9.51
N ILE A 68 12.59 7.25 -10.72
CA ILE A 68 12.72 6.48 -11.95
C ILE A 68 14.11 6.75 -12.49
N ALA A 69 14.96 5.72 -12.54
CA ALA A 69 16.29 5.83 -13.10
C ALA A 69 16.22 6.03 -14.62
N ASP A 70 17.14 6.84 -15.14
CA ASP A 70 17.34 6.93 -16.59
C ASP A 70 18.07 5.68 -17.12
N ASP A 71 18.09 5.50 -18.43
CA ASP A 71 18.88 4.45 -19.06
C ASP A 71 20.36 4.65 -18.67
N PRO A 72 21.06 3.61 -18.15
CA PRO A 72 22.47 3.70 -17.74
C PRO A 72 23.41 4.20 -18.85
N ALA A 73 22.99 4.16 -20.12
CA ALA A 73 23.70 4.78 -21.24
C ALA A 73 23.72 6.32 -21.23
N PHE A 74 22.78 6.98 -20.53
CA PHE A 74 22.58 8.43 -20.55
C PHE A 74 22.98 9.15 -19.26
N GLY A 75 23.27 8.41 -18.18
CA GLY A 75 23.83 8.95 -16.94
C GLY A 75 23.25 8.33 -15.67
N ASN A 76 23.82 8.70 -14.52
CA ASN A 76 23.44 8.16 -13.19
C ASN A 76 22.38 9.02 -12.47
N MET A 77 21.76 9.98 -13.17
CA MET A 77 20.76 10.88 -12.60
C MET A 77 19.35 10.31 -12.82
N PRO A 78 18.45 10.37 -11.82
CA PRO A 78 17.08 9.93 -12.00
C PRO A 78 16.37 10.83 -13.02
N PHE A 79 15.74 10.21 -14.02
CA PHE A 79 14.99 10.91 -15.06
C PHE A 79 13.78 11.66 -14.48
N ILE A 80 13.09 11.04 -13.53
CA ILE A 80 11.97 11.63 -12.79
C ILE A 80 12.14 11.27 -11.31
N ARG A 81 12.06 12.28 -10.43
CA ARG A 81 11.96 12.10 -8.98
C ARG A 81 10.71 12.79 -8.46
N ALA A 82 9.85 12.05 -7.78
CA ALA A 82 8.67 12.56 -7.13
C ALA A 82 8.82 12.40 -5.61
N LYS A 83 8.48 13.46 -4.85
CA LYS A 83 8.58 13.45 -3.39
C LYS A 83 7.56 12.49 -2.77
N SER A 84 6.34 12.44 -3.30
CA SER A 84 5.30 11.52 -2.88
C SER A 84 4.35 11.25 -4.05
N LEU A 85 3.83 10.03 -4.12
CA LEU A 85 2.77 9.62 -5.04
C LEU A 85 1.68 8.90 -4.23
N ASP A 86 0.49 9.48 -4.21
CA ASP A 86 -0.70 8.85 -3.64
C ASP A 86 -1.45 8.13 -4.75
N VAL A 87 -1.63 6.82 -4.61
CA VAL A 87 -2.48 6.01 -5.49
C VAL A 87 -3.69 5.56 -4.69
N GLY A 88 -4.87 6.04 -5.09
CA GLY A 88 -6.13 5.55 -4.53
C GLY A 88 -6.33 4.09 -4.96
N VAL A 89 -6.63 3.21 -4.00
CA VAL A 89 -6.88 1.79 -4.29
C VAL A 89 -8.23 1.38 -3.73
N GLU A 90 -8.99 0.62 -4.50
CA GLU A 90 -10.28 0.15 -4.00
C GLU A 90 -10.08 -0.87 -2.87
N MET A 91 -10.44 -0.49 -1.64
CA MET A 91 -10.22 -1.30 -0.44
C MET A 91 -10.99 -2.62 -0.44
N MET A 92 -12.16 -2.65 -1.06
CA MET A 92 -13.04 -3.83 -1.09
C MET A 92 -12.39 -5.02 -1.84
N PRO A 93 -11.92 -4.88 -3.10
CA PRO A 93 -11.18 -5.95 -3.77
C PRO A 93 -9.81 -6.23 -3.13
N LEU A 94 -9.16 -5.26 -2.50
CA LEU A 94 -7.87 -5.47 -1.82
C LEU A 94 -7.98 -6.43 -0.63
N ILE A 95 -9.00 -6.25 0.21
CA ILE A 95 -9.21 -7.05 1.41
C ILE A 95 -9.86 -8.39 1.08
N PHE A 96 -10.85 -8.40 0.17
CA PHE A 96 -11.64 -9.62 -0.12
C PHE A 96 -11.05 -10.46 -1.25
N SER A 97 -10.42 -9.84 -2.25
CA SER A 97 -9.95 -10.52 -3.45
C SER A 97 -8.42 -10.51 -3.61
N LYS A 98 -7.68 -9.76 -2.78
CA LYS A 98 -6.23 -9.53 -2.91
C LYS A 98 -5.82 -9.04 -4.32
N THR A 99 -6.72 -8.33 -4.99
CA THR A 99 -6.49 -7.77 -6.34
C THR A 99 -6.40 -6.26 -6.25
N LEU A 100 -5.33 -5.69 -6.82
CA LEU A 100 -5.16 -4.25 -6.97
C LEU A 100 -5.93 -3.78 -8.21
N HIS A 101 -7.02 -3.04 -7.98
CA HIS A 101 -7.66 -2.22 -9.01
C HIS A 101 -7.23 -0.77 -8.79
N ILE A 102 -6.76 -0.13 -9.86
CA ILE A 102 -6.24 1.23 -9.94
C ILE A 102 -7.16 2.02 -10.85
#